data_AF-A0A2F0PKL0-F1
#
_entry.id   AF-A0A2F0PKL0-F1
#
_cell.length_a   1.000
_cell.length_b   1.000
_cell.length_c   1.000
_cell.angle_alpha   90.00
_cell.angle_beta   90.00
_cell.angle_gamma   90.00
#
_symmetry.space_group_name_H-M   'P 1'
#
loop_
_entity.id
_entity.type
_entity.pdbx_description
1 polymer ?
#
loop_
_entity_poly.entity_id
_entity_poly.type
_entity_poly.pdbx_seq_one_letter_code
_entity_poly.pdbx_strand_id
1 'polypeptide(L)'
;MVSYAHAVREKAVLRYALEKLYACVELVGANNGMDAANKLASVQQMITAVSDHARTGKRGGLRAAGEVIIERMVAQEACVKSEIFYVGAHDDSDMARAMAKATELAESNLMIDSTPGVTLAHIVAECRKVKRQRGTVGLVAIDYLTLMKAEEAERRDIAYGDITTGLKNLAKELDCPVLLLTQLNRKLEDRADKRPVPSDSKDTGQIEQDCDVWIGLYRDAVYNKGADPQLMEVILRLNREGATGTAYALLENGYIRDITDEEAARRAQTGQARERRYADKNEATKSF
;
A
#
# COMPACT_ATOMS: atom_id res chain seq x y z
N MET A 1 16.43 19.43 -25.43
CA MET A 1 16.10 18.93 -24.08
C MET A 1 15.37 19.97 -23.20
N VAL A 2 15.77 21.25 -23.16
CA VAL A 2 15.14 22.28 -22.30
C VAL A 2 13.72 22.70 -22.76
N SER A 3 13.47 22.82 -24.07
CA SER A 3 12.15 23.21 -24.61
C SER A 3 11.04 22.16 -24.35
N TYR A 4 11.38 20.86 -24.44
CA TYR A 4 10.44 19.78 -24.10
C TYR A 4 10.13 19.73 -22.60
N ALA A 5 11.13 19.94 -21.74
CA ALA A 5 10.92 20.03 -20.30
C ALA A 5 10.02 21.21 -19.89
N HIS A 6 10.12 22.35 -20.58
CA HIS A 6 9.22 23.50 -20.39
C HIS A 6 7.79 23.23 -20.85
N ALA A 7 7.60 22.63 -22.04
CA ALA A 7 6.27 22.29 -22.54
C ALA A 7 5.57 21.20 -21.70
N VAL A 8 6.34 20.24 -21.17
CA VAL A 8 5.84 19.23 -20.24
C VAL A 8 5.48 19.87 -18.89
N ARG A 9 6.28 20.82 -18.41
CA ARG A 9 6.00 21.58 -17.18
C ARG A 9 4.71 22.40 -17.29
N GLU A 10 4.52 23.13 -18.38
CA GLU A 10 3.35 23.97 -18.61
C GLU A 10 2.06 23.15 -18.72
N LYS A 11 2.10 22.02 -19.43
CA LYS A 11 0.96 21.08 -19.51
C LYS A 11 0.67 20.38 -18.18
N ALA A 12 1.69 20.13 -17.36
CA ALA A 12 1.51 19.55 -16.02
C ALA A 12 0.86 20.55 -15.04
N VAL A 13 1.27 21.82 -15.08
CA VAL A 13 0.66 22.90 -14.28
C VAL A 13 -0.81 23.10 -14.65
N LEU A 14 -1.13 23.11 -15.96
CA LEU A 14 -2.50 23.21 -16.44
C LEU A 14 -3.38 22.06 -15.96
N ARG A 15 -2.89 20.81 -16.02
CA ARG A 15 -3.64 19.63 -15.55
C ARG A 15 -3.89 19.67 -14.04
N TYR A 16 -2.88 20.03 -13.25
CA TYR A 16 -2.98 20.13 -11.80
C TYR A 16 -3.95 21.25 -11.38
N ALA A 17 -3.89 22.41 -12.04
CA ALA A 17 -4.83 23.50 -11.80
C ALA A 17 -6.27 23.09 -12.15
N LEU A 18 -6.46 22.39 -13.26
CA LEU A 18 -7.77 21.88 -13.67
C LEU A 18 -8.35 20.91 -12.63
N GLU A 19 -7.54 19.95 -12.17
CA GLU A 19 -7.92 18.96 -11.15
C GLU A 19 -8.35 19.63 -9.84
N LYS A 20 -7.57 20.60 -9.36
CA LYS A 20 -7.90 21.34 -8.12
C LYS A 20 -9.12 22.25 -8.28
N LEU A 21 -9.33 22.84 -9.46
CA LEU A 21 -10.54 23.60 -9.76
C LEU A 21 -11.78 22.71 -9.77
N TYR A 22 -11.72 21.50 -10.33
CA TYR A 22 -12.81 20.54 -10.25
C TYR A 22 -13.10 20.12 -8.81
N ALA A 23 -12.07 19.85 -8.01
CA ALA A 23 -12.23 19.54 -6.58
C ALA A 23 -12.88 20.70 -5.80
N CYS A 24 -12.54 21.96 -6.10
CA CYS A 24 -13.21 23.13 -5.53
C CYS A 24 -14.71 23.18 -5.91
N VAL A 25 -15.03 22.94 -7.19
CA VAL A 25 -16.42 22.95 -7.68
C VAL A 25 -17.25 21.86 -7.00
N GLU A 26 -16.70 20.65 -6.89
CA GLU A 26 -17.34 19.55 -6.18
C GLU A 26 -17.53 19.86 -4.69
N LEU A 27 -16.51 20.40 -4.02
CA LEU A 27 -16.56 20.71 -2.59
C LEU A 27 -17.57 21.83 -2.26
N VAL A 28 -17.70 22.83 -3.14
CA VAL A 28 -18.70 23.89 -2.99
C VAL A 28 -20.11 23.34 -3.26
N GLY A 29 -20.28 22.54 -4.32
CA GLY A 29 -21.57 21.99 -4.74
C GLY A 29 -22.07 20.79 -3.93
N ALA A 30 -21.19 20.08 -3.22
CA ALA A 30 -21.57 18.91 -2.43
C ALA A 30 -22.32 19.31 -1.15
N ASN A 31 -23.40 18.59 -0.84
CA ASN A 31 -24.11 18.72 0.43
C ASN A 31 -23.46 17.82 1.48
N ASN A 32 -22.24 18.20 1.88
CA ASN A 32 -21.29 17.41 2.66
C ASN A 32 -21.23 17.80 4.15
N GLY A 33 -22.25 18.51 4.66
CA GLY A 33 -22.34 18.92 6.07
C GLY A 33 -21.39 20.04 6.49
N MET A 34 -20.51 20.52 5.60
CA MET A 34 -19.63 21.66 5.85
C MET A 34 -20.38 22.97 5.68
N ASP A 35 -20.20 23.89 6.63
CA ASP A 35 -20.70 25.26 6.51
C ASP A 35 -19.92 26.05 5.44
N ALA A 36 -20.46 27.22 5.07
CA ALA A 36 -19.87 28.05 4.03
C ALA A 36 -18.45 28.52 4.38
N ALA A 37 -18.14 28.73 5.66
CA ALA A 37 -16.83 29.19 6.12
C ALA A 37 -15.75 28.10 5.94
N ASN A 38 -16.04 26.86 6.33
CA ASN A 38 -15.12 25.74 6.17
C ASN A 38 -14.95 25.33 4.70
N LYS A 39 -16.01 25.46 3.89
CA LYS A 39 -15.91 25.29 2.44
C LYS A 39 -14.97 26.34 1.83
N LEU A 40 -15.13 27.61 2.20
CA LEU A 40 -14.28 28.71 1.73
C LEU A 40 -12.82 28.54 2.16
N ALA A 41 -12.55 28.09 3.40
CA ALA A 41 -11.20 27.81 3.87
C ALA A 41 -10.50 26.70 3.06
N SER A 42 -11.24 25.63 2.74
CA SER A 42 -10.73 24.51 1.94
C SER A 42 -10.45 24.92 0.49
N VAL A 43 -11.33 25.74 -0.10
CA VAL A 43 -11.12 26.35 -1.43
C VAL A 43 -9.89 27.26 -1.42
N GLN A 44 -9.72 28.08 -0.38
CA GLN A 44 -8.57 28.97 -0.23
C GLN A 44 -7.26 28.17 -0.17
N GLN A 45 -7.21 27.08 0.59
CA GLN A 45 -6.03 26.21 0.67
C GLN A 45 -5.69 25.55 -0.67
N MET A 46 -6.69 25.09 -1.41
CA MET A 46 -6.49 24.53 -2.76
C MET A 46 -5.98 25.58 -3.75
N ILE A 47 -6.47 26.82 -3.67
CA ILE A 47 -6.00 27.94 -4.51
C ILE A 47 -4.55 28.31 -4.17
N THR A 48 -4.19 28.36 -2.88
CA THR A 48 -2.81 28.58 -2.44
C THR A 48 -1.88 27.48 -2.96
N ALA A 49 -2.29 26.22 -2.91
CA ALA A 49 -1.52 25.09 -3.44
C ALA A 49 -1.29 25.18 -4.96
N VAL A 50 -2.26 25.67 -5.73
CA VAL A 50 -2.10 25.92 -7.18
C VAL A 50 -1.17 27.12 -7.44
N SER A 51 -1.32 28.21 -6.67
CA SER A 51 -0.49 29.41 -6.79
C SER A 51 0.99 29.14 -6.49
N ASP A 52 1.27 28.38 -5.43
CA ASP A 52 2.64 28.00 -5.06
C ASP A 52 3.26 27.04 -6.08
N HIS A 53 2.47 26.16 -6.68
CA HIS A 53 2.91 25.29 -7.77
C HIS A 53 3.32 26.08 -9.02
N ALA A 54 2.50 27.08 -9.41
CA ALA A 54 2.77 27.94 -10.56
C ALA A 54 3.99 28.85 -10.36
N ARG A 55 4.23 29.33 -9.13
CA ARG A 55 5.32 30.26 -8.81
C ARG A 55 6.69 29.59 -8.66
N THR A 56 6.74 28.36 -8.15
CA THR A 56 8.02 27.75 -7.71
C THR A 56 8.39 26.46 -8.44
N GLY A 57 7.45 25.82 -9.15
CA GLY A 57 7.67 24.50 -9.76
C GLY A 57 7.91 23.37 -8.73
N LYS A 58 7.82 23.64 -7.43
CA LYS A 58 7.90 22.60 -6.39
C LYS A 58 6.58 21.82 -6.34
N ARG A 59 6.71 20.48 -6.38
CA ARG A 59 5.62 19.52 -6.20
C ARG A 59 5.23 19.43 -4.72
N GLY A 60 4.44 20.37 -4.22
CA GLY A 60 3.79 20.26 -2.90
C GLY A 60 2.59 19.31 -2.92
N GLY A 61 2.77 18.07 -3.37
CA GLY A 61 1.69 17.08 -3.53
C GLY A 61 2.15 15.65 -3.84
N LEU A 62 3.44 15.46 -4.14
CA LEU A 62 4.11 14.17 -4.00
C LEU A 62 4.98 14.31 -2.75
N ARG A 63 4.46 13.84 -1.62
CA ARG A 63 5.25 13.71 -0.40
C ARG A 63 6.37 12.72 -0.66
N ALA A 64 7.50 12.88 0.03
CA ALA A 64 8.58 11.92 -0.10
C ALA A 64 8.04 10.52 0.28
N ALA A 65 8.44 9.48 -0.47
CA ALA A 65 7.95 8.12 -0.22
C ALA A 65 8.14 7.69 1.24
N GLY A 66 9.26 8.12 1.86
CA GLY A 66 9.51 7.90 3.29
C GLY A 66 8.51 8.57 4.22
N GLU A 67 8.03 9.79 3.92
CA GLU A 67 6.99 10.45 4.73
C GLU A 67 5.67 9.68 4.69
N VAL A 68 5.26 9.23 3.50
CA VAL A 68 3.99 8.49 3.34
C VAL A 68 4.04 7.14 4.06
N ILE A 69 5.20 6.46 4.02
CA ILE A 69 5.40 5.20 4.74
C ILE A 69 5.33 5.45 6.25
N ILE A 70 6.04 6.47 6.76
CA ILE A 70 6.02 6.85 8.18
C ILE A 70 4.60 7.15 8.64
N GLU A 71 3.83 7.93 7.89
CA GLU A 71 2.43 8.24 8.23
C GLU A 71 1.56 6.99 8.32
N ARG A 72 1.73 6.05 7.39
CA ARG A 72 1.00 4.78 7.43
C ARG A 72 1.40 3.93 8.63
N MET A 73 2.69 3.89 8.97
CA MET A 73 3.16 3.18 10.16
C MET A 73 2.56 3.79 11.43
N VAL A 74 2.57 5.12 11.56
CA VAL A 74 1.96 5.81 12.70
C VAL A 74 0.45 5.56 12.74
N ALA A 75 -0.26 5.66 11.62
CA ALA A 75 -1.70 5.39 11.55
C ALA A 75 -2.05 3.95 11.98
N GLN A 76 -1.26 2.98 11.52
CA GLN A 76 -1.37 1.57 11.87
C GLN A 76 -1.16 1.34 13.37
N GLU A 77 -0.06 1.86 13.93
CA GLU A 77 0.32 1.68 15.34
C GLU A 77 -0.59 2.45 16.32
N ALA A 78 -1.09 3.62 15.91
CA ALA A 78 -2.03 4.40 16.72
C ALA A 78 -3.49 3.97 16.53
N CYS A 79 -3.77 3.09 15.56
CA CYS A 79 -5.12 2.68 15.13
C CYS A 79 -6.02 3.88 14.80
N VAL A 80 -5.47 4.87 14.08
CA VAL A 80 -6.17 6.08 13.64
C VAL A 80 -6.25 6.13 12.12
N LYS A 81 -7.22 6.88 11.59
CA LYS A 81 -7.29 7.15 10.14
C LYS A 81 -6.09 7.98 9.71
N SER A 82 -5.49 7.64 8.56
CA SER A 82 -4.40 8.44 7.97
C SER A 82 -4.82 9.86 7.61
N GLU A 83 -6.13 10.13 7.48
CA GLU A 83 -6.72 11.47 7.30
C GLU A 83 -6.29 12.46 8.39
N ILE A 84 -5.93 11.98 9.58
CA ILE A 84 -5.47 12.79 10.72
C ILE A 84 -4.29 13.70 10.37
N PHE A 85 -3.41 13.26 9.46
CA PHE A 85 -2.24 14.03 9.01
C PHE A 85 -2.57 15.12 7.98
N TYR A 86 -3.77 15.08 7.40
CA TYR A 86 -4.18 15.99 6.32
C TYR A 86 -5.27 16.95 6.77
N VAL A 87 -6.23 16.48 7.56
CA VAL A 87 -7.42 17.25 7.97
C VAL A 87 -7.37 17.63 9.45
N GLY A 88 -6.41 17.08 10.20
CA GLY A 88 -6.38 17.16 11.66
C GLY A 88 -7.25 16.09 12.32
N ALA A 89 -7.14 15.94 13.63
CA ALA A 89 -7.94 14.99 14.37
C ALA A 89 -9.33 15.55 14.67
N HIS A 90 -10.34 14.68 14.69
CA HIS A 90 -11.65 15.03 15.22
C HIS A 90 -11.70 14.95 16.76
N ASP A 91 -10.73 14.28 17.36
CA ASP A 91 -10.57 14.08 18.79
C ASP A 91 -9.11 14.31 19.20
N ASP A 92 -8.90 15.08 20.27
CA ASP A 92 -7.58 15.36 20.85
C ASP A 92 -6.89 14.07 21.31
N SER A 93 -7.66 13.04 21.69
CA SER A 93 -7.12 11.74 22.10
C SER A 93 -6.45 10.98 20.95
N ASP A 94 -7.02 11.04 19.74
CA ASP A 94 -6.46 10.43 18.53
C ASP A 94 -5.14 11.12 18.13
N MET A 95 -5.12 12.45 18.21
CA MET A 95 -3.93 13.23 17.93
C MET A 95 -2.79 12.89 18.89
N ALA A 96 -3.09 12.80 20.19
CA ALA A 96 -2.10 12.44 21.21
C ALA A 96 -1.50 11.05 20.97
N ARG A 97 -2.33 10.06 20.62
CA ARG A 97 -1.86 8.70 20.27
C ARG A 97 -0.96 8.70 19.04
N ALA A 98 -1.36 9.40 17.97
CA ALA A 98 -0.57 9.51 16.75
C ALA A 98 0.79 10.19 17.00
N MET A 99 0.81 11.28 17.76
CA MET A 99 2.05 11.98 18.13
C MET A 99 2.99 11.10 18.95
N ALA A 100 2.47 10.37 19.95
CA ALA A 100 3.26 9.45 20.75
C ALA A 100 3.94 8.38 19.88
N LYS A 101 3.21 7.79 18.93
CA LYS A 101 3.74 6.81 17.99
C LYS A 101 4.72 7.40 16.98
N ALA A 102 4.53 8.64 16.56
CA ALA A 102 5.48 9.33 15.70
C ALA A 102 6.83 9.57 16.42
N THR A 103 6.81 9.92 17.71
CA THR A 103 8.03 10.07 18.52
C THR A 103 8.77 8.73 18.67
N GLU A 104 8.04 7.66 18.99
CA GLU A 104 8.60 6.30 19.10
C GLU A 104 9.28 5.87 17.78
N LEU A 105 8.63 6.14 16.64
CA LEU A 105 9.17 5.81 15.33
C LEU A 105 10.39 6.66 14.95
N ALA A 106 10.42 7.93 15.37
CA ALA A 106 11.57 8.83 15.14
C ALA A 106 12.83 8.39 15.89
N GLU A 107 12.66 7.75 17.04
CA GLU A 107 13.77 7.18 17.85
C GLU A 107 14.15 5.77 17.40
N SER A 108 13.44 5.19 16.44
CA SER A 108 13.67 3.83 15.97
C SER A 108 14.92 3.69 15.10
N ASN A 109 15.37 2.44 14.92
CA ASN A 109 16.45 2.11 13.99
C ASN A 109 15.99 2.00 12.51
N LEU A 110 14.78 2.47 12.19
CA LEU A 110 14.24 2.42 10.83
C LEU A 110 15.08 3.28 9.87
N MET A 111 15.42 2.71 8.72
CA MET A 111 16.11 3.41 7.65
C MET A 111 15.31 3.24 6.36
N ILE A 112 15.03 4.34 5.66
CA ILE A 112 14.30 4.33 4.40
C ILE A 112 15.23 4.85 3.31
N ASP A 113 15.49 4.02 2.31
CA ASP A 113 16.11 4.43 1.06
C ASP A 113 15.03 4.55 -0.02
N SER A 114 14.72 5.79 -0.41
CA SER A 114 13.76 6.09 -1.47
C SER A 114 14.42 6.37 -2.83
N THR A 115 15.66 5.90 -3.03
CA THR A 115 16.36 6.02 -4.32
C THR A 115 15.56 5.31 -5.41
N PRO A 116 15.24 5.95 -6.54
CA PRO A 116 14.49 5.32 -7.62
C PRO A 116 15.37 4.35 -8.42
N GLY A 117 14.79 3.22 -8.85
CA GLY A 117 15.45 2.28 -9.78
C GLY A 117 16.69 1.59 -9.20
N VAL A 118 16.66 1.25 -7.92
CA VAL A 118 17.77 0.56 -7.24
C VAL A 118 18.07 -0.80 -7.87
N THR A 119 19.35 -1.13 -7.95
CA THR A 119 19.81 -2.46 -8.36
C THR A 119 19.98 -3.37 -7.15
N LEU A 120 20.06 -4.69 -7.36
CA LEU A 120 20.42 -5.63 -6.30
C LEU A 120 21.77 -5.26 -5.65
N ALA A 121 22.77 -4.88 -6.46
CA ALA A 121 24.08 -4.50 -5.96
C ALA A 121 24.03 -3.29 -5.01
N HIS A 122 23.16 -2.31 -5.29
CA HIS A 122 22.93 -1.16 -4.40
C HIS A 122 22.37 -1.60 -3.05
N ILE A 123 21.33 -2.44 -3.05
CA ILE A 123 20.71 -2.97 -1.83
C ILE A 123 21.75 -3.72 -0.99
N VAL A 124 22.51 -4.62 -1.61
CA VAL A 124 23.57 -5.39 -0.94
C VAL A 124 24.61 -4.46 -0.31
N ALA A 125 25.05 -3.42 -1.04
CA ALA A 125 26.04 -2.47 -0.56
C ALA A 125 25.55 -1.67 0.66
N GLU A 126 24.33 -1.15 0.62
CA GLU A 126 23.74 -0.40 1.73
C GLU A 126 23.46 -1.31 2.94
N CYS A 127 22.90 -2.51 2.76
CA CYS A 127 22.69 -3.43 3.87
C CYS A 127 24.00 -3.83 4.56
N ARG A 128 25.06 -4.12 3.80
CA ARG A 128 26.40 -4.41 4.37
C ARG A 128 26.98 -3.22 5.11
N LYS A 129 26.77 -2.00 4.60
CA LYS A 129 27.20 -0.77 5.27
C LYS A 129 26.46 -0.57 6.59
N VAL A 130 25.14 -0.78 6.62
CA VAL A 130 24.34 -0.72 7.85
C VAL A 130 24.82 -1.78 8.84
N LYS A 131 25.03 -3.04 8.42
CA LYS A 131 25.58 -4.10 9.28
C LYS A 131 26.94 -3.72 9.87
N ARG A 132 27.85 -3.11 9.08
CA ARG A 132 29.14 -2.62 9.59
C ARG A 132 29.00 -1.48 10.60
N GLN A 133 28.04 -0.57 10.40
CA GLN A 133 27.84 0.61 11.24
C GLN A 133 27.08 0.30 12.54
N ARG A 134 26.10 -0.60 12.49
CA ARG A 134 25.17 -0.89 13.59
C ARG A 134 25.28 -2.31 14.15
N GLY A 135 26.18 -3.12 13.62
CA GLY A 135 26.44 -4.51 14.04
C GLY A 135 25.45 -5.53 13.48
N THR A 136 24.15 -5.21 13.44
CA THR A 136 23.11 -6.12 12.95
C THR A 136 22.09 -5.43 12.05
N VAL A 137 21.42 -6.22 11.22
CA VAL A 137 20.25 -5.84 10.42
C VAL A 137 19.12 -6.78 10.82
N GLY A 138 18.04 -6.25 11.40
CA GLY A 138 16.94 -7.09 11.88
C GLY A 138 15.98 -7.55 10.79
N LEU A 139 15.81 -6.72 9.74
CA LEU A 139 14.91 -6.98 8.61
C LEU A 139 15.36 -6.12 7.42
N VAL A 140 15.27 -6.67 6.22
CA VAL A 140 15.33 -5.92 4.97
C VAL A 140 13.97 -6.00 4.28
N ALA A 141 13.31 -4.88 4.04
CA ALA A 141 12.02 -4.82 3.35
C ALA A 141 12.14 -4.07 2.02
N ILE A 142 11.58 -4.64 0.94
CA ILE A 142 11.71 -4.13 -0.43
C ILE A 142 10.33 -3.95 -1.06
N ASP A 143 10.00 -2.71 -1.43
CA ASP A 143 8.76 -2.31 -2.11
C ASP A 143 9.07 -1.70 -3.49
N TYR A 144 8.90 -2.40 -4.60
CA TYR A 144 8.59 -3.82 -4.80
C TYR A 144 9.42 -4.32 -6.00
N LEU A 145 9.49 -5.65 -6.20
CA LEU A 145 10.45 -6.31 -7.10
C LEU A 145 10.61 -5.63 -8.47
N THR A 146 9.51 -5.30 -9.16
CA THR A 146 9.58 -4.80 -10.55
C THR A 146 9.99 -3.33 -10.65
N LEU A 147 10.08 -2.60 -9.53
CA LEU A 147 10.66 -1.25 -9.50
C LEU A 147 12.20 -1.29 -9.40
N MET A 148 12.77 -2.44 -9.07
CA MET A 148 14.21 -2.63 -9.12
C MET A 148 14.68 -2.63 -10.57
N LYS A 149 15.85 -2.04 -10.79
CA LYS A 149 16.52 -2.10 -12.08
C LYS A 149 17.21 -3.45 -12.22
N ALA A 150 16.61 -4.31 -13.05
CA ALA A 150 17.21 -5.55 -13.50
C ALA A 150 18.38 -5.29 -14.47
N GLU A 151 19.37 -6.17 -14.44
CA GLU A 151 20.42 -6.18 -15.46
C GLU A 151 19.84 -6.60 -16.82
N GLU A 152 20.53 -6.25 -17.90
CA GLU A 152 20.12 -6.69 -19.22
C GLU A 152 20.28 -8.21 -19.33
N ALA A 153 19.17 -8.90 -19.58
CA ALA A 153 19.14 -10.33 -19.85
C ALA A 153 18.27 -10.59 -21.08
N GLU A 154 18.49 -11.74 -21.75
CA GLU A 154 17.70 -12.15 -22.91
C GLU A 154 16.21 -12.20 -22.62
N ARG A 155 15.86 -12.57 -21.39
CA ARG A 155 14.48 -12.56 -20.91
C ARG A 155 14.38 -11.91 -19.54
N ARG A 156 13.28 -11.18 -19.37
CA ARG A 156 12.95 -10.47 -18.15
C ARG A 156 12.82 -11.39 -16.92
N ASP A 157 12.30 -12.60 -17.10
CA ASP A 157 12.09 -13.55 -16.02
C ASP A 157 13.39 -14.12 -15.46
N ILE A 158 14.43 -14.24 -16.29
CA ILE A 158 15.77 -14.60 -15.85
C ILE A 158 16.34 -13.47 -14.98
N ALA A 159 16.29 -12.22 -15.46
CA ALA A 159 16.82 -11.08 -14.71
C ALA A 159 16.16 -10.90 -13.33
N TYR A 160 14.85 -11.10 -13.22
CA TYR A 160 14.17 -11.05 -11.92
C TYR A 160 14.42 -12.29 -11.06
N GLY A 161 14.66 -13.46 -11.67
CA GLY A 161 15.11 -14.66 -10.95
C GLY A 161 16.49 -14.47 -10.31
N ASP A 162 17.42 -13.83 -11.02
CA ASP A 162 18.74 -13.51 -10.48
C ASP A 162 18.64 -12.56 -9.28
N ILE A 163 17.71 -11.60 -9.32
CA ILE A 163 17.43 -10.71 -8.20
C ILE A 163 16.94 -11.50 -6.98
N THR A 164 15.97 -12.40 -7.14
CA THR A 164 15.40 -13.15 -6.00
C THR A 164 16.42 -14.09 -5.38
N THR A 165 17.26 -14.72 -6.20
CA THR A 165 18.36 -15.58 -5.73
C THR A 165 19.40 -14.75 -4.99
N GLY A 166 19.74 -13.57 -5.52
CA GLY A 166 20.63 -12.62 -4.85
C GLY A 166 20.11 -12.14 -3.49
N LEU A 167 18.80 -11.86 -3.39
CA LEU A 167 18.16 -11.49 -2.13
C LEU A 167 18.16 -12.64 -1.11
N LYS A 168 17.96 -13.89 -1.56
CA LYS A 168 18.10 -15.07 -0.70
C LYS A 168 19.52 -15.24 -0.18
N ASN A 169 20.52 -15.00 -1.02
CA ASN A 169 21.91 -15.02 -0.60
C ASN A 169 22.22 -13.89 0.41
N LEU A 170 21.67 -12.69 0.18
CA LEU A 170 21.81 -11.58 1.12
C LEU A 170 21.19 -11.92 2.49
N ALA A 171 20.01 -12.54 2.52
CA ALA A 171 19.36 -12.99 3.75
C ALA A 171 20.29 -13.91 4.56
N LYS A 172 20.90 -14.90 3.90
CA LYS A 172 21.84 -15.84 4.52
C LYS A 172 23.13 -15.17 4.99
N GLU A 173 23.66 -14.23 4.21
CA GLU A 173 24.88 -13.50 4.56
C GLU A 173 24.68 -12.57 5.77
N LEU A 174 23.55 -11.88 5.80
CA LEU A 174 23.22 -10.95 6.87
C LEU A 174 22.74 -11.67 8.14
N ASP A 175 22.28 -12.91 8.00
CA ASP A 175 21.55 -13.67 9.03
C ASP A 175 20.29 -12.91 9.45
N CYS A 176 19.52 -12.44 8.46
CA CYS A 176 18.29 -11.70 8.70
C CYS A 176 17.20 -12.01 7.66
N PRO A 177 15.91 -11.90 8.04
CA PRO A 177 14.81 -12.00 7.09
C PRO A 177 14.89 -10.91 6.00
N VAL A 178 14.48 -11.29 4.79
CA VAL A 178 14.26 -10.37 3.67
C VAL A 178 12.79 -10.49 3.25
N LEU A 179 12.05 -9.39 3.39
CA LEU A 179 10.67 -9.26 2.95
C LEU A 179 10.63 -8.56 1.59
N LEU A 180 10.14 -9.25 0.57
CA LEU A 180 10.00 -8.73 -0.79
C LEU A 180 8.52 -8.63 -1.16
N LEU A 181 8.07 -7.46 -1.58
CA LEU A 181 6.76 -7.31 -2.21
C LEU A 181 6.86 -7.65 -3.70
N THR A 182 5.89 -8.41 -4.19
CA THR A 182 5.75 -8.73 -5.62
C THR A 182 4.32 -8.49 -6.08
N GLN A 183 4.18 -8.11 -7.35
CA GLN A 183 2.88 -8.04 -7.99
C GLN A 183 2.42 -9.44 -8.42
N LEU A 184 1.12 -9.58 -8.62
CA LEU A 184 0.53 -10.79 -9.17
C LEU A 184 0.13 -10.60 -10.64
N ASN A 185 0.10 -11.70 -11.39
CA ASN A 185 -0.41 -11.75 -12.76
C ASN A 185 -1.94 -11.57 -12.76
N ARG A 186 -2.46 -10.69 -13.64
CA ARG A 186 -3.92 -10.44 -13.75
C ARG A 186 -4.75 -11.67 -14.12
N LYS A 187 -4.13 -12.69 -14.74
CA LYS A 187 -4.80 -13.96 -15.11
C LYS A 187 -5.44 -14.67 -13.93
N LEU A 188 -5.01 -14.38 -12.69
CA LEU A 188 -5.66 -14.93 -11.50
C LEU A 188 -7.14 -14.51 -11.41
N GLU A 189 -7.51 -13.36 -11.96
CA GLU A 189 -8.88 -12.83 -11.92
C GLU A 189 -9.85 -13.65 -12.78
N ASP A 190 -9.33 -14.37 -13.78
CA ASP A 190 -10.12 -15.25 -14.66
C ASP A 190 -10.55 -16.55 -13.95
N ARG A 191 -9.93 -16.87 -12.80
CA ARG A 191 -10.27 -18.07 -12.03
C ARG A 191 -11.57 -17.88 -11.24
N ALA A 192 -12.25 -19.00 -11.01
CA ALA A 192 -13.40 -19.05 -10.10
C ALA A 192 -12.98 -18.65 -8.68
N ASP A 193 -11.95 -19.32 -8.13
CA ASP A 193 -11.29 -18.88 -6.90
C ASP A 193 -10.15 -17.92 -7.22
N LYS A 194 -10.29 -16.69 -6.71
CA LYS A 194 -9.38 -15.57 -6.92
C LYS A 194 -8.35 -15.44 -5.80
N ARG A 195 -8.32 -16.38 -4.85
CA ARG A 195 -7.25 -16.45 -3.85
C ARG A 195 -5.92 -16.69 -4.55
N PRO A 196 -4.88 -15.90 -4.26
CA PRO A 196 -3.62 -16.00 -4.96
C PRO A 196 -2.82 -17.22 -4.47
N VAL A 197 -2.00 -17.76 -5.37
CA VAL A 197 -1.06 -18.86 -5.14
C VAL A 197 0.35 -18.46 -5.61
N PRO A 198 1.42 -19.15 -5.18
CA PRO A 198 2.79 -18.77 -5.53
C PRO A 198 3.03 -18.58 -7.03
N SER A 199 2.46 -19.44 -7.87
CA SER A 199 2.56 -19.35 -9.33
C SER A 199 1.91 -18.09 -9.95
N ASP A 200 1.11 -17.35 -9.18
CA ASP A 200 0.54 -16.07 -9.63
C ASP A 200 1.56 -14.93 -9.54
N SER A 201 2.70 -15.12 -8.88
CA SER A 201 3.77 -14.12 -8.79
C SER A 201 4.19 -13.66 -10.19
N LYS A 202 4.27 -12.34 -10.38
CA LYS A 202 4.54 -11.73 -11.67
C LYS A 202 6.04 -11.76 -11.99
N ASP A 203 6.33 -11.71 -13.29
CA ASP A 203 7.65 -11.53 -13.89
C ASP A 203 8.63 -12.71 -13.74
N THR A 204 8.57 -13.55 -12.69
CA THR A 204 9.40 -14.76 -12.61
C THR A 204 8.79 -15.86 -11.73
N GLY A 205 8.90 -17.12 -12.19
CA GLY A 205 8.56 -18.30 -11.38
C GLY A 205 9.63 -18.69 -10.36
N GLN A 206 10.82 -18.08 -10.44
CA GLN A 206 11.94 -18.36 -9.54
C GLN A 206 11.63 -18.00 -8.08
N ILE A 207 10.71 -17.05 -7.84
CA ILE A 207 10.24 -16.65 -6.50
C ILE A 207 9.79 -17.87 -5.70
N GLU A 208 9.03 -18.78 -6.30
CA GLU A 208 8.51 -19.98 -5.62
C GLU A 208 9.64 -20.91 -5.15
N GLN A 209 10.74 -20.95 -5.90
CA GLN A 209 11.91 -21.75 -5.55
C GLN A 209 12.79 -21.08 -4.51
N ASP A 210 12.94 -19.76 -4.57
CA ASP A 210 13.88 -19.01 -3.72
C ASP A 210 13.28 -18.67 -2.34
N CYS A 211 11.97 -18.43 -2.27
CA CYS A 211 11.32 -18.02 -1.03
C CYS A 211 11.19 -19.19 -0.03
N ASP A 212 11.38 -18.89 1.25
CA ASP A 212 11.08 -19.82 2.36
C ASP A 212 9.60 -19.78 2.73
N VAL A 213 9.00 -18.61 2.60
CA VAL A 213 7.62 -18.29 2.98
C VAL A 213 7.00 -17.44 1.88
N TRP A 214 5.78 -17.80 1.45
CA TRP A 214 4.99 -17.00 0.52
C TRP A 214 3.61 -16.70 1.13
N ILE A 215 3.27 -15.41 1.18
CA ILE A 215 2.02 -14.91 1.76
C ILE A 215 1.23 -14.14 0.69
N GLY A 216 0.00 -14.57 0.47
CA GLY A 216 -0.96 -13.90 -0.39
C GLY A 216 -1.96 -13.09 0.43
N LEU A 217 -2.30 -11.90 -0.04
CA LEU A 217 -3.39 -11.10 0.55
C LEU A 217 -4.63 -11.21 -0.33
N TYR A 218 -5.78 -11.44 0.29
CA TYR A 218 -7.05 -11.57 -0.42
C TYR A 218 -8.19 -10.87 0.32
N ARG A 219 -9.05 -10.20 -0.44
CA ARG A 219 -10.27 -9.57 0.07
C ARG A 219 -11.44 -9.97 -0.81
N ASP A 220 -12.33 -10.79 -0.28
CA ASP A 220 -13.47 -11.32 -1.02
C ASP A 220 -14.41 -10.21 -1.51
N ALA A 221 -14.56 -9.15 -0.71
CA ALA A 221 -15.39 -7.98 -1.05
C ALA A 221 -14.97 -7.21 -2.30
N VAL A 222 -13.74 -7.43 -2.81
CA VAL A 222 -13.31 -6.87 -4.10
C VAL A 222 -14.06 -7.51 -5.26
N TYR A 223 -14.42 -8.79 -5.13
CA TYR A 223 -15.03 -9.58 -6.19
C TYR A 223 -16.51 -9.89 -5.94
N ASN A 224 -16.91 -9.98 -4.67
CA ASN A 224 -18.24 -10.37 -4.24
C ASN A 224 -18.88 -9.28 -3.38
N LYS A 225 -19.92 -8.61 -3.90
CA LYS A 225 -20.61 -7.49 -3.21
C LYS A 225 -21.28 -7.89 -1.89
N GLY A 226 -21.57 -9.18 -1.71
CA GLY A 226 -22.13 -9.72 -0.48
C GLY A 226 -21.13 -9.89 0.65
N ALA A 227 -19.84 -9.98 0.36
CA ALA A 227 -18.82 -10.26 1.37
C ALA A 227 -18.61 -9.09 2.34
N ASP A 228 -18.06 -9.38 3.52
CA ASP A 228 -17.69 -8.34 4.50
C ASP A 228 -16.61 -7.43 3.88
N PRO A 229 -16.87 -6.12 3.72
CA PRO A 229 -15.94 -5.19 3.09
C PRO A 229 -14.63 -5.01 3.86
N GLN A 230 -14.59 -5.33 5.14
CA GLN A 230 -13.43 -5.17 6.00
C GLN A 230 -12.59 -6.44 6.07
N LEU A 231 -13.18 -7.62 5.88
CA LEU A 231 -12.49 -8.90 6.05
C LEU A 231 -11.40 -9.10 4.99
N MET A 232 -10.21 -9.43 5.47
CA MET A 232 -9.02 -9.75 4.69
C MET A 232 -8.45 -11.10 5.13
N GLU A 233 -8.07 -11.90 4.15
CA GLU A 233 -7.34 -13.15 4.34
C GLU A 233 -5.85 -12.92 4.11
N VAL A 234 -5.04 -13.43 5.04
CA VAL A 234 -3.58 -13.50 4.97
C VAL A 234 -3.21 -14.96 4.79
N ILE A 235 -2.91 -15.34 3.55
CA ILE A 235 -2.86 -16.72 3.09
C ILE A 235 -1.41 -17.18 2.97
N LEU A 236 -0.98 -18.04 3.91
CA LEU A 236 0.31 -18.71 3.88
C LEU A 236 0.23 -19.94 2.97
N ARG A 237 0.60 -19.81 1.69
CA ARG A 237 0.52 -20.90 0.71
C ARG A 237 1.80 -21.73 0.59
N LEU A 238 2.94 -21.15 0.94
CA LEU A 238 4.23 -21.84 0.93
C LEU A 238 4.94 -21.53 2.24
N ASN A 239 5.38 -22.58 2.93
CA ASN A 239 6.16 -22.51 4.14
C ASN A 239 7.12 -23.71 4.15
N ARG A 240 8.41 -23.49 3.95
CA ARG A 240 9.41 -24.58 3.87
C ARG A 240 9.66 -25.26 5.21
N GLU A 241 9.39 -24.57 6.33
CA GLU A 241 9.72 -25.03 7.69
C GLU A 241 8.47 -25.30 8.54
N GLY A 242 7.28 -25.34 7.95
CA GLY A 242 6.07 -25.54 8.74
C GLY A 242 4.78 -25.69 7.94
N ALA A 243 3.67 -25.60 8.66
CA ALA A 243 2.34 -25.73 8.07
C ALA A 243 1.96 -24.49 7.24
N THR A 244 1.07 -24.72 6.28
CA THR A 244 0.34 -23.68 5.56
C THR A 244 -0.97 -23.37 6.26
N GLY A 245 -1.60 -22.23 5.93
CA GLY A 245 -2.84 -21.83 6.56
C GLY A 245 -3.32 -20.46 6.10
N THR A 246 -4.46 -20.04 6.63
CA THR A 246 -5.01 -18.71 6.40
C THR A 246 -5.28 -18.07 7.74
N ALA A 247 -4.67 -16.91 7.98
CA ALA A 247 -5.04 -16.02 9.06
C ALA A 247 -6.02 -14.96 8.54
N TYR A 248 -6.75 -14.33 9.45
CA TYR A 248 -7.75 -13.33 9.12
C TYR A 248 -7.46 -12.01 9.83
N ALA A 249 -7.70 -10.91 9.13
CA ALA A 249 -7.59 -9.57 9.67
C ALA A 249 -8.71 -8.69 9.11
N LEU A 250 -8.90 -7.52 9.71
CA LEU A 250 -9.82 -6.50 9.21
C LEU A 250 -9.04 -5.30 8.69
N LEU A 251 -9.32 -4.90 7.46
CA LEU A 251 -8.89 -3.61 6.91
C LEU A 251 -9.98 -2.58 7.20
N GLU A 252 -9.83 -1.85 8.31
CA GLU A 252 -10.78 -0.83 8.75
C GLU A 252 -10.08 0.51 8.71
N ASN A 253 -10.71 1.52 8.10
CA ASN A 253 -10.24 2.91 8.18
C ASN A 253 -8.77 3.13 7.74
N GLY A 254 -8.25 2.26 6.86
CA GLY A 254 -6.90 2.36 6.32
C GLY A 254 -5.81 1.65 7.12
N TYR A 255 -6.14 0.98 8.23
CA TYR A 255 -5.22 0.15 9.01
C TYR A 255 -5.74 -1.29 9.14
N ILE A 256 -4.83 -2.21 9.43
CA ILE A 256 -5.11 -3.63 9.63
C ILE A 256 -5.32 -3.88 11.12
N ARG A 257 -6.37 -4.62 11.48
CA ARG A 257 -6.65 -5.02 12.85
C ARG A 257 -6.77 -6.53 12.94
N ASP A 258 -6.12 -7.11 13.93
CA ASP A 258 -6.17 -8.53 14.19
C ASP A 258 -7.55 -8.96 14.71
N ILE A 259 -7.96 -10.18 14.34
CA ILE A 259 -9.18 -10.82 14.81
C ILE A 259 -8.94 -12.29 15.10
N THR A 260 -9.84 -12.89 15.88
CA THR A 260 -9.84 -14.34 16.11
C THR A 260 -10.52 -15.06 14.94
N ASP A 261 -10.19 -16.34 14.77
CA ASP A 261 -10.82 -17.19 13.76
C ASP A 261 -12.34 -17.31 13.95
N GLU A 262 -12.81 -17.31 15.20
CA GLU A 262 -14.25 -17.30 15.53
C GLU A 262 -14.94 -16.04 15.01
N GLU A 263 -14.32 -14.87 15.20
CA GLU A 263 -14.86 -13.60 14.70
C GLU A 263 -14.83 -13.55 13.18
N ALA A 264 -13.76 -14.03 12.56
CA ALA A 264 -13.66 -14.14 11.11
C ALA A 264 -14.79 -15.01 10.53
N ALA A 265 -15.05 -16.17 11.15
CA ALA A 265 -16.12 -17.08 10.74
C ALA A 265 -17.51 -16.43 10.84
N ARG A 266 -17.79 -15.70 11.93
CA ARG A 266 -19.06 -14.96 12.09
C ARG A 266 -19.25 -13.90 11.01
N ARG A 267 -18.20 -13.16 10.68
CA ARG A 267 -18.23 -12.11 9.66
C ARG A 267 -18.41 -12.66 8.25
N ALA A 268 -17.70 -13.74 7.93
CA ALA A 268 -17.84 -14.43 6.65
C ALA A 268 -19.30 -14.91 6.42
N GLN A 269 -19.95 -15.46 7.45
CA GLN A 269 -21.35 -15.89 7.39
C GLN A 269 -22.32 -14.70 7.26
N THR A 270 -22.04 -13.60 7.95
CA THR A 270 -22.89 -12.38 7.91
C THR A 270 -22.89 -11.74 6.53
N GLY A 271 -21.76 -11.75 5.82
CA GLY A 271 -21.70 -11.33 4.42
C GLY A 271 -22.62 -12.16 3.52
N GLN A 272 -22.50 -13.49 3.58
CA GLN A 272 -23.33 -14.40 2.79
C GLN A 272 -24.84 -14.28 3.10
N ALA A 273 -25.21 -14.01 4.35
CA ALA A 273 -26.60 -13.81 4.76
C ALA A 273 -27.20 -12.49 4.24
N ARG A 274 -26.39 -11.43 4.11
CA ARG A 274 -26.81 -10.16 3.50
C ARG A 274 -27.13 -10.34 2.02
N GLU A 275 -26.30 -11.09 1.28
CA GLU A 275 -26.52 -11.35 -0.15
C GLU A 275 -27.84 -12.08 -0.42
N ARG A 276 -28.15 -13.14 0.36
CA ARG A 276 -29.41 -13.87 0.23
C ARG A 276 -30.64 -12.97 0.42
N ARG A 277 -30.63 -12.07 1.42
CA ARG A 277 -31.74 -11.11 1.63
C ARG A 277 -31.89 -10.10 0.50
N TYR A 278 -30.81 -9.71 -0.18
CA TYR A 278 -30.88 -8.81 -1.34
C TYR A 278 -31.35 -9.54 -2.60
N ALA A 279 -30.96 -10.81 -2.80
CA ALA A 279 -31.46 -11.65 -3.89
C ALA A 279 -32.98 -11.86 -3.77
N ASP A 280 -33.47 -12.24 -2.58
CA ASP A 280 -34.90 -12.45 -2.31
C ASP A 280 -35.73 -11.17 -2.54
N LYS A 281 -35.19 -10.00 -2.17
CA LYS A 281 -35.85 -8.70 -2.42
C LYS A 281 -35.89 -8.33 -3.90
N ASN A 282 -34.85 -8.62 -4.66
CA ASN A 282 -34.81 -8.33 -6.10
C ASN A 282 -35.72 -9.28 -6.90
N GLU A 283 -35.90 -10.53 -6.47
CA GLU A 283 -36.89 -11.44 -7.06
C GLU A 283 -38.32 -10.99 -6.75
N ALA A 284 -38.60 -10.56 -5.52
CA ALA A 284 -39.92 -10.01 -5.15
C ALA A 284 -40.28 -8.72 -5.90
N THR A 285 -39.29 -7.92 -6.31
CA THR A 285 -39.50 -6.65 -7.03
C THR A 285 -39.66 -6.84 -8.55
N LYS A 286 -39.28 -8.00 -9.10
CA LYS A 286 -39.47 -8.35 -10.53
C LYS A 286 -40.82 -9.01 -10.84
N SER A 287 -41.66 -9.23 -9.84
CA SER A 287 -42.96 -9.91 -9.96
C SER A 287 -44.17 -8.95 -9.98
N PHE A 288 -43.95 -7.67 -10.32
CA PHE A 288 -45.00 -6.66 -10.50
C PHE A 288 -44.84 -5.93 -11.83
#